data_AF-A0A5C5VS39-F1
#
_entry.id   AF-A0A5C5VS39-F1
#
_cell.length_a   1.000
_cell.length_b   1.000
_cell.length_c   1.000
_cell.angle_alpha   90.00
_cell.angle_beta   90.00
_cell.angle_gamma   90.00
#
_symmetry.space_group_name_H-M   'P 1'
#
loop_
_entity.id
_entity.type
_entity.pdbx_description
1 polymer ?
#
loop_
_entity_poly.entity_id
_entity_poly.type
_entity_poly.pdbx_seq_one_letter_code
_entity_poly.pdbx_strand_id
1 'polypeptide(L)'
;MAVNCPRCRADNVDVAQFCARCGLSLQTEGGGPPGPGRVRHPQPLAAPEGAIRCRFACDLYFTFGSSWGGPLVLGCETIGLRLFNAGYDLTDVSVRIDALGDKGEAVISTTREIGLLPRGGEAVLELPSYDLSEPVREVTVALTGAKYPPAGGPSGDSPERT
;
A
#
# COMPACT_ATOMS: atom_id res chain seq x y z
N MET A 1 -27.38 18.08 0.38
CA MET A 1 -28.00 16.87 0.96
C MET A 1 -26.92 16.09 1.71
N ALA A 2 -27.18 15.46 2.85
CA ALA A 2 -26.15 14.65 3.50
C ALA A 2 -26.02 13.29 2.78
N VAL A 3 -24.79 12.77 2.67
CA VAL A 3 -24.54 11.40 2.19
C VAL A 3 -24.13 10.52 3.37
N ASN A 4 -24.90 9.46 3.58
CA ASN A 4 -24.65 8.54 4.66
C ASN A 4 -23.63 7.52 4.18
N CYS A 5 -22.58 7.33 4.97
CA CYS A 5 -21.62 6.28 4.67
C CYS A 5 -22.33 4.92 4.70
N PRO A 6 -22.30 4.13 3.60
CA PRO A 6 -23.02 2.86 3.56
C PRO A 6 -22.45 1.83 4.55
N ARG A 7 -21.21 2.03 5.01
CA ARG A 7 -20.56 1.15 5.98
C ARG A 7 -20.86 1.51 7.43
N CYS A 8 -20.55 2.74 7.85
CA CYS A 8 -20.63 3.12 9.27
C CYS A 8 -21.81 4.04 9.59
N ARG A 9 -22.64 4.36 8.59
CA ARG A 9 -23.82 5.25 8.66
C ARG A 9 -23.53 6.65 9.21
N ALA A 10 -22.26 7.06 9.25
CA ALA A 10 -21.91 8.43 9.60
C ALA A 10 -22.46 9.37 8.52
N ASP A 11 -23.04 10.48 8.95
CA ASP A 11 -23.44 11.56 8.07
C ASP A 11 -22.19 12.27 7.54
N ASN A 12 -22.16 12.53 6.24
CA ASN A 12 -21.09 13.30 5.60
C ASN A 12 -21.74 14.38 4.74
N VAL A 13 -21.02 15.50 4.55
CA VAL A 13 -21.43 16.52 3.59
C VAL A 13 -21.50 15.91 2.18
N ASP A 14 -22.41 16.37 1.32
CA ASP A 14 -22.60 15.86 -0.06
C ASP A 14 -21.32 15.87 -0.88
N VAL A 15 -20.45 16.85 -0.63
CA VAL A 15 -19.15 16.99 -1.32
C VAL A 15 -18.04 16.10 -0.74
N ALA A 16 -18.31 15.31 0.30
CA ALA A 16 -17.30 14.46 0.94
C ALA A 16 -16.90 13.31 0.01
N GLN A 17 -15.62 13.27 -0.38
CA GLN A 17 -15.08 12.17 -1.17
C GLN A 17 -14.93 10.87 -0.38
N PHE A 18 -14.74 10.99 0.92
CA PHE A 18 -14.51 9.88 1.85
C PHE A 18 -15.31 10.07 3.12
N CYS A 19 -15.65 8.96 3.76
CA CYS A 19 -16.30 8.98 5.05
C CYS A 19 -15.36 9.53 6.12
N ALA A 20 -15.77 10.61 6.79
CA ALA A 20 -15.00 11.23 7.87
C ALA A 20 -14.73 10.27 9.05
N ARG A 21 -15.57 9.24 9.22
CA ARG A 21 -15.45 8.26 10.31
C ARG A 21 -14.62 7.03 9.94
N CYS A 22 -14.87 6.43 8.78
CA CYS A 22 -14.27 5.13 8.44
C CYS A 22 -13.40 5.13 7.18
N GLY A 23 -13.24 6.29 6.51
CA GLY A 23 -12.39 6.45 5.33
C GLY A 23 -12.89 5.77 4.06
N LEU A 24 -14.09 5.17 4.07
CA LEU A 24 -14.68 4.57 2.88
C LEU A 24 -14.91 5.65 1.82
N SER A 25 -14.50 5.41 0.59
CA SER A 25 -14.86 6.27 -0.56
C SER A 25 -16.38 6.41 -0.65
N LEU A 26 -16.87 7.65 -0.55
CA LEU A 26 -18.29 7.98 -0.72
C LEU A 26 -18.60 8.38 -2.15
N GLN A 27 -17.58 8.87 -2.88
CA GLN A 27 -17.71 9.14 -4.30
C GLN A 27 -17.56 7.86 -5.12
N THR A 28 -18.66 7.48 -5.76
CA THR A 28 -18.76 6.54 -6.89
C THR A 28 -18.57 7.23 -8.25
N GLU A 29 -18.05 8.46 -8.28
CA GLU A 29 -17.92 9.28 -9.52
C GLU A 29 -16.74 8.87 -10.43
N GLY A 30 -16.50 7.56 -10.51
CA GLY A 30 -15.82 6.90 -11.62
C GLY A 30 -16.49 5.58 -12.03
N GLY A 31 -17.70 5.30 -11.51
CA GLY A 31 -18.48 4.08 -11.79
C GLY A 31 -17.85 2.76 -11.33
N GLY A 32 -16.63 2.78 -10.80
CA GLY A 32 -15.92 1.58 -10.35
C GLY A 32 -16.40 1.12 -8.97
N PRO A 33 -16.57 -0.20 -8.76
CA PRO A 33 -16.82 -0.74 -7.42
C PRO A 33 -15.66 -0.39 -6.47
N PRO A 34 -15.91 -0.29 -5.15
CA PRO A 34 -14.85 -0.03 -4.17
C PRO A 34 -13.76 -1.08 -4.29
N GLY A 35 -12.60 -0.66 -4.78
CA GLY A 35 -11.43 -1.52 -4.94
C GLY A 35 -10.72 -1.78 -3.60
N PRO A 36 -9.94 -2.86 -3.49
CA PRO A 36 -9.28 -3.25 -2.24
C PRO A 36 -8.44 -2.18 -1.56
N GLY A 37 -7.84 -1.27 -2.33
CA GLY A 37 -7.06 -0.15 -1.79
C GLY A 37 -7.86 0.84 -0.94
N ARG A 38 -9.18 0.92 -1.12
CA ARG A 38 -10.01 1.99 -0.52
C ARG A 38 -10.91 1.52 0.61
N VAL A 39 -10.89 0.22 0.92
CA VAL A 39 -11.74 -0.37 1.97
C VAL A 39 -10.85 -0.87 3.09
N ARG A 40 -10.95 -0.22 4.25
CA ARG A 40 -10.23 -0.62 5.45
C ARG A 40 -10.72 -1.97 6.00
N HIS A 41 -9.83 -2.87 6.40
CA HIS A 41 -10.20 -4.09 7.12
C HIS A 41 -10.84 -3.73 8.48
N PRO A 42 -11.90 -4.42 8.96
CA PRO A 42 -12.54 -4.08 10.24
C PRO A 42 -11.60 -4.26 11.45
N GLN A 43 -10.60 -5.12 11.33
CA GLN A 43 -9.58 -5.39 12.34
C GLN A 43 -8.21 -5.46 11.65
N PRO A 44 -7.63 -4.34 11.19
CA PRO A 44 -6.36 -4.39 10.49
C PRO A 44 -5.26 -4.86 11.46
N LEU A 45 -4.26 -5.56 10.95
CA LEU A 45 -3.08 -5.92 11.75
C LEU A 45 -2.30 -4.64 12.12
N ALA A 46 -1.48 -4.74 13.18
CA ALA A 46 -0.56 -3.65 13.51
C ALA A 46 0.48 -3.52 12.40
N ALA A 47 0.74 -2.28 11.96
CA ALA A 47 1.83 -2.02 11.04
C ALA A 47 3.18 -2.27 11.73
N PRO A 48 4.21 -2.76 11.00
CA PRO A 48 5.57 -2.86 11.53
C PRO A 48 6.08 -1.50 12.02
N GLU A 49 7.00 -1.53 12.99
CA GLU A 49 7.62 -0.32 13.50
C GLU A 49 8.35 0.43 12.38
N GLY A 50 8.16 1.76 12.34
CA GLY A 50 8.75 2.61 11.29
C GLY A 50 8.11 2.47 9.90
N ALA A 51 7.06 1.66 9.74
CA ALA A 51 6.39 1.51 8.45
C ALA A 51 5.58 2.75 8.05
N ILE A 52 5.70 3.12 6.77
CA ILE A 52 5.01 4.25 6.15
C ILE A 52 3.79 3.72 5.40
N ARG A 53 2.66 4.41 5.48
CA ARG A 53 1.45 3.99 4.78
C ARG A 53 1.57 4.22 3.27
N CYS A 54 1.17 3.24 2.47
CA CYS A 54 1.06 3.41 1.01
C CYS A 54 -0.07 4.39 0.67
N ARG A 55 0.15 5.24 -0.33
CA ARG A 55 -0.89 6.10 -0.89
C ARG A 55 -1.98 5.25 -1.55
N PHE A 56 -3.22 5.73 -1.44
CA PHE A 56 -4.42 5.07 -1.99
C PHE A 56 -4.65 3.63 -1.50
N ALA A 57 -4.03 3.24 -0.39
CA ALA A 57 -4.18 1.94 0.24
C ALA A 57 -4.50 2.10 1.73
N CYS A 58 -5.61 1.52 2.18
CA CYS A 58 -6.06 1.74 3.55
C CYS A 58 -5.16 1.06 4.58
N ASP A 59 -4.73 -0.17 4.31
CA ASP A 59 -4.03 -1.04 5.25
C ASP A 59 -2.77 -1.67 4.62
N LEU A 60 -2.17 -0.98 3.65
CA LEU A 60 -0.89 -1.37 3.06
C LEU A 60 0.19 -0.41 3.53
N TYR A 61 1.30 -0.96 4.01
CA TYR A 61 2.42 -0.21 4.55
C TYR A 61 3.70 -0.64 3.85
N PHE A 62 4.72 0.20 3.90
CA PHE A 62 6.03 -0.18 3.43
C PHE A 62 7.13 0.34 4.35
N THR A 63 8.24 -0.37 4.37
CA THR A 63 9.53 0.14 4.83
C THR A 63 10.51 0.10 3.66
N PHE A 64 11.54 0.92 3.71
CA PHE A 64 12.63 0.85 2.74
C PHE A 64 13.97 1.07 3.43
N GLY A 65 15.02 0.48 2.87
CA GLY A 65 16.37 0.56 3.41
C GLY A 65 17.36 -0.24 2.57
N SER A 66 18.58 -0.41 3.09
CA SER A 66 19.53 -1.35 2.50
C SER A 66 18.96 -2.77 2.59
N SER A 67 19.03 -3.52 1.48
CA SER A 67 18.60 -4.94 1.47
C SER A 67 19.36 -5.82 2.46
N TRP A 68 20.52 -5.37 2.95
CA TRP A 68 21.39 -6.13 3.86
C TRP A 68 21.30 -5.69 5.33
N GLY A 69 20.47 -4.68 5.62
CA GLY A 69 20.41 -4.04 6.93
C GLY A 69 21.59 -3.08 7.14
N GLY A 70 21.30 -1.94 7.78
CA GLY A 70 22.25 -0.85 7.97
C GLY A 70 21.89 0.41 7.18
N PRO A 71 22.71 1.47 7.27
CA PRO A 71 22.49 2.72 6.57
C PRO A 71 22.59 2.51 5.06
N LEU A 72 21.72 3.17 4.29
CA LEU A 72 21.76 3.16 2.83
C LEU A 72 23.10 3.74 2.33
N VAL A 73 23.93 2.90 1.73
CA VAL A 73 25.14 3.34 1.01
C VAL A 73 24.84 3.41 -0.48
N LEU A 74 24.84 4.63 -1.00
CA LEU A 74 24.44 4.92 -2.37
C LEU A 74 25.48 4.41 -3.37
N GLY A 75 25.00 3.88 -4.50
CA GLY A 75 25.85 3.42 -5.60
C GLY A 75 26.47 2.03 -5.44
N CYS A 76 26.27 1.34 -4.33
CA CYS A 76 26.80 -0.02 -4.13
C CYS A 76 25.73 -1.06 -3.72
N GLU A 77 24.56 -0.62 -3.27
CA GLU A 77 23.55 -1.52 -2.70
C GLU A 77 22.17 -1.31 -3.33
N THR A 78 21.45 -2.40 -3.58
CA THR A 78 20.04 -2.37 -3.97
C THR A 78 19.20 -1.80 -2.83
N ILE A 79 18.26 -0.91 -3.15
CA ILE A 79 17.28 -0.45 -2.15
C ILE A 79 16.19 -1.51 -2.06
N GLY A 80 16.06 -2.12 -0.88
CA GLY A 80 15.01 -3.06 -0.56
C GLY A 80 13.77 -2.32 -0.06
N LEU A 81 12.63 -2.56 -0.67
CA LEU A 81 11.34 -2.05 -0.27
C LEU A 81 10.45 -3.22 0.17
N ARG A 82 10.05 -3.22 1.44
CA ARG A 82 9.21 -4.28 2.01
C ARG A 82 7.80 -3.75 2.17
N LEU A 83 6.86 -4.31 1.42
CA LEU A 83 5.42 -4.05 1.54
C LEU A 83 4.80 -5.02 2.53
N PHE A 84 3.99 -4.50 3.45
CA PHE A 84 3.24 -5.27 4.44
C PHE A 84 1.75 -5.00 4.30
N ASN A 85 0.96 -6.06 4.19
CA ASN A 85 -0.49 -5.98 4.08
C ASN A 85 -1.17 -6.27 5.42
N ALA A 86 -1.64 -5.23 6.10
CA ALA A 86 -2.40 -5.35 7.34
C ALA A 86 -3.90 -5.62 7.11
N GLY A 87 -4.35 -5.56 5.85
CA GLY A 87 -5.76 -5.51 5.46
C GLY A 87 -6.34 -6.88 5.10
N TYR A 88 -7.08 -6.93 4.00
CA TYR A 88 -7.56 -8.17 3.40
C TYR A 88 -6.48 -8.75 2.49
N ASP A 89 -6.53 -10.05 2.23
CA ASP A 89 -5.77 -10.67 1.14
C ASP A 89 -6.00 -9.92 -0.18
N LEU A 90 -4.91 -9.71 -0.93
CA LEU A 90 -4.93 -9.02 -2.21
C LEU A 90 -4.33 -9.90 -3.30
N THR A 91 -4.90 -9.87 -4.50
CA THR A 91 -4.35 -10.48 -5.72
C THR A 91 -4.18 -9.43 -6.82
N ASP A 92 -3.41 -9.76 -7.86
CA ASP A 92 -3.09 -8.87 -8.98
C ASP A 92 -2.63 -7.49 -8.49
N VAL A 93 -1.77 -7.49 -7.46
CA VAL A 93 -1.33 -6.25 -6.82
C VAL A 93 -0.32 -5.54 -7.71
N SER A 94 -0.63 -4.30 -8.07
CA SER A 94 0.24 -3.37 -8.78
C SER A 94 0.48 -2.14 -7.91
N VAL A 95 1.75 -1.79 -7.70
CA VAL A 95 2.15 -0.60 -6.95
C VAL A 95 3.04 0.28 -7.80
N ARG A 96 2.83 1.59 -7.71
CA ARG A 96 3.74 2.60 -8.24
C ARG A 96 4.70 3.03 -7.13
N ILE A 97 5.97 3.11 -7.47
CA ILE A 97 7.05 3.51 -6.57
C ILE A 97 7.69 4.75 -7.17
N ASP A 98 7.61 5.85 -6.45
CA ASP A 98 8.26 7.11 -6.80
C ASP A 98 9.34 7.39 -5.74
N ALA A 99 10.59 7.51 -6.17
CA ALA A 99 11.71 7.90 -5.32
C ALA A 99 12.17 9.30 -5.71
N LEU A 100 12.38 10.18 -4.73
CA LEU A 100 12.81 11.55 -4.91
C LEU A 100 14.27 11.73 -4.48
N GLY A 101 14.99 12.51 -5.29
CA GLY A 101 16.39 12.88 -5.09
C GLY A 101 16.60 14.04 -4.11
N ASP A 102 17.83 14.56 -4.02
CA ASP A 102 18.18 15.68 -3.15
C ASP A 102 17.46 16.98 -3.53
N LYS A 103 17.12 17.14 -4.82
CA LYS A 103 16.41 18.31 -5.35
C LYS A 103 14.89 18.18 -5.28
N GLY A 104 14.37 17.08 -4.74
CA GLY A 104 12.95 16.76 -4.76
C GLY A 104 12.42 16.34 -6.14
N GLU A 105 13.31 16.15 -7.12
CA GLU A 105 12.97 15.61 -8.44
C GLU A 105 12.84 14.09 -8.37
N ALA A 106 11.98 13.51 -9.20
CA ALA A 106 11.82 12.06 -9.26
C ALA A 106 13.04 11.42 -9.92
N VAL A 107 13.77 10.60 -9.15
CA VAL A 107 14.92 9.82 -9.64
C VAL A 107 14.49 8.46 -10.15
N ILE A 108 13.41 7.91 -9.59
CA ILE A 108 12.74 6.70 -10.07
C ILE A 108 11.23 6.93 -10.02
N SER A 109 10.54 6.47 -11.06
CA SER A 109 9.09 6.33 -11.11
C SER A 109 8.77 5.05 -11.86
N THR A 110 8.49 3.97 -11.14
CA THR A 110 8.24 2.64 -11.74
C THR A 110 6.99 1.97 -11.17
N THR A 111 6.44 1.00 -11.91
CA THR A 111 5.32 0.16 -11.44
C THR A 111 5.81 -1.28 -11.28
N ARG A 112 5.44 -1.92 -10.17
CA ARG A 112 5.77 -3.32 -9.87
C ARG A 112 4.51 -4.13 -9.62
N GLU A 113 4.55 -5.39 -10.07
CA GLU A 113 3.52 -6.38 -9.83
C GLU A 113 4.00 -7.39 -8.78
N ILE A 114 3.15 -7.70 -7.81
CA ILE A 114 3.47 -8.59 -6.67
C ILE A 114 2.69 -9.92 -6.75
N GLY A 115 1.63 -9.97 -7.56
CA GLY A 115 0.73 -11.12 -7.63
C GLY A 115 -0.14 -11.20 -6.38
N LEU A 116 0.10 -12.22 -5.53
CA LEU A 116 -0.62 -12.43 -4.27
C LEU A 116 0.10 -11.74 -3.11
N LEU A 117 -0.64 -10.97 -2.32
CA LEU A 117 -0.17 -10.40 -1.07
C LEU A 117 -1.21 -10.69 0.03
N PRO A 118 -1.03 -11.77 0.82
CA PRO A 118 -2.00 -12.15 1.84
C PRO A 118 -1.95 -11.16 3.01
N ARG A 119 -3.00 -11.17 3.85
CA ARG A 119 -3.04 -10.45 5.11
C ARG A 119 -1.93 -10.96 6.02
N GLY A 120 -1.18 -10.03 6.62
CA GLY A 120 0.04 -10.32 7.38
C GLY A 120 1.23 -10.70 6.51
N GLY A 121 1.03 -10.87 5.19
CA GLY A 121 2.07 -11.18 4.24
C GLY A 121 2.91 -9.97 3.89
N GLU A 122 4.10 -10.28 3.39
CA GLU A 122 5.05 -9.29 2.93
C GLU A 122 5.51 -9.58 1.51
N ALA A 123 5.79 -8.51 0.76
CA ALA A 123 6.46 -8.58 -0.52
C ALA A 123 7.72 -7.71 -0.48
N VAL A 124 8.82 -8.25 -0.97
CA VAL A 124 10.08 -7.52 -1.11
C VAL A 124 10.24 -7.12 -2.56
N LEU A 125 10.37 -5.81 -2.79
CA LEU A 125 10.63 -5.21 -4.07
C LEU A 125 12.03 -4.61 -4.06
N GLU A 126 12.74 -4.80 -5.16
CA GLU A 126 14.09 -4.26 -5.32
C GLU A 126 14.07 -3.09 -6.31
N LEU A 127 14.67 -1.98 -5.88
CA LEU A 127 15.01 -0.85 -6.74
C LEU A 127 16.52 -0.93 -7.01
N PRO A 128 16.92 -1.26 -8.25
CA PRO A 128 18.33 -1.36 -8.58
C PRO A 128 19.01 0.00 -8.44
N SER A 129 20.12 0.06 -7.72
CA SER A 129 20.81 1.34 -7.48
C SER A 129 21.49 1.92 -8.69
N TYR A 130 21.76 1.13 -9.74
CA TYR A 130 22.29 1.64 -11.00
C TYR A 130 21.27 2.48 -11.78
N ASP A 131 19.99 2.41 -11.43
CA ASP A 131 18.95 3.26 -12.02
C ASP A 131 18.86 4.64 -11.34
N LEU A 132 19.60 4.85 -10.25
CA LEU A 132 19.58 6.09 -9.48
C LEU A 132 20.63 7.07 -9.99
N SER A 133 20.17 8.22 -10.47
CA SER A 133 21.04 9.34 -10.85
C SER A 133 21.64 10.10 -9.66
N GLU A 134 21.03 10.00 -8.47
CA GLU A 134 21.42 10.72 -7.25
C GLU A 134 20.88 10.02 -5.98
N PRO A 135 21.28 10.44 -4.76
CA PRO A 135 20.76 9.94 -3.49
C PRO A 135 19.23 9.92 -3.38
N VAL A 136 18.62 8.80 -2.96
CA VAL A 136 17.19 8.77 -2.61
C VAL A 136 16.98 9.38 -1.22
N ARG A 137 16.14 10.41 -1.13
CA ARG A 137 15.74 11.04 0.13
C ARG A 137 14.37 10.62 0.60
N GLU A 138 13.45 10.48 -0.34
CA GLU A 138 12.07 10.12 -0.06
C GLU A 138 11.64 9.00 -1.01
N VAL A 139 10.93 8.03 -0.47
CA VAL A 139 10.25 7.00 -1.26
C VAL A 139 8.78 7.10 -0.94
N THR A 140 7.96 7.10 -1.98
CA THR A 140 6.52 6.98 -1.86
C THR A 140 6.05 5.77 -2.65
N VAL A 141 5.11 5.03 -2.07
CA VAL A 141 4.47 3.89 -2.71
C VAL A 141 2.99 4.15 -2.79
N ALA A 142 2.42 3.97 -3.97
CA ALA A 142 1.00 4.11 -4.24
C ALA A 142 0.44 2.79 -4.77
N LEU A 143 -0.67 2.31 -4.20
CA LEU A 143 -1.39 1.19 -4.77
C LEU A 143 -2.16 1.65 -6.01
N THR A 144 -1.84 1.10 -7.17
CA THR A 144 -2.45 1.47 -8.46
C THR A 144 -3.44 0.42 -8.96
N GLY A 145 -3.31 -0.83 -8.51
CA GLY A 145 -4.23 -1.92 -8.83
C GLY A 145 -4.17 -3.03 -7.78
N ALA A 146 -5.32 -3.63 -7.49
CA ALA A 146 -5.45 -4.87 -6.70
C ALA A 146 -6.87 -5.43 -6.85
N LYS A 147 -7.03 -6.72 -6.59
CA LYS A 147 -8.31 -7.40 -6.46
C LYS A 147 -8.40 -8.11 -5.12
N TYR A 148 -9.61 -8.33 -4.65
CA TYR A 148 -9.83 -9.30 -3.57
C TYR A 148 -9.77 -10.70 -4.17
N PRO A 149 -9.23 -11.70 -3.45
CA PRO A 149 -9.39 -13.07 -3.86
C PRO A 149 -10.89 -13.42 -3.97
N PRO A 150 -11.28 -14.34 -4.86
CA PRO A 150 -12.65 -14.80 -4.94
C PRO A 150 -13.09 -15.37 -3.59
N ALA A 151 -14.31 -15.05 -3.16
CA ALA A 151 -14.88 -15.59 -1.93
C ALA A 151 -14.92 -17.12 -2.01
N GLY A 152 -14.05 -17.79 -1.24
CA GLY A 152 -13.86 -19.25 -1.28
C GLY A 152 -12.42 -19.73 -1.52
N GLY A 153 -11.46 -18.82 -1.73
CA GLY A 153 -10.03 -19.17 -1.63
C GLY A 153 -9.67 -19.59 -0.19
N PRO A 154 -8.64 -20.44 0.00
CA PRO A 154 -8.22 -20.85 1.34
C PRO A 154 -7.82 -19.60 2.13
N SER A 155 -8.63 -19.23 3.12
CA SER A 155 -8.25 -18.21 4.09
C SER A 155 -6.97 -18.69 4.77
N GLY A 156 -5.87 -17.98 4.57
CA GLY A 156 -4.57 -18.26 5.18
C GLY A 156 -4.53 -18.16 6.71
N ASP A 157 -5.69 -18.16 7.38
CA ASP A 157 -5.85 -18.36 8.83
C ASP A 157 -5.58 -19.83 9.19
N SER A 158 -4.40 -20.33 8.85
CA SER A 158 -3.80 -21.44 9.58
C SER A 158 -2.90 -20.82 10.64
N PRO A 159 -3.30 -20.78 11.92
CA PRO A 159 -2.36 -20.42 12.97
C PRO A 159 -1.28 -21.50 12.96
N GLU A 160 -0.03 -21.12 12.69
CA GLU A 160 1.12 -21.96 12.99
C GLU A 160 1.02 -22.36 14.47
N ARG A 161 0.63 -23.62 14.69
CA ARG A 161 0.72 -24.27 15.99
C ARG A 161 2.17 -24.71 16.17
N THR A 162 2.68 -24.26 17.31
CA THR A 162 3.96 -24.51 17.95
C THR A 162 4.51 -25.92 17.81
#